data_AF-A0A820ANU6-F1
#
_entry.id   AF-A0A820ANU6-F1
#
_cell.length_a   1.000
_cell.length_b   1.000
_cell.length_c   1.000
_cell.angle_alpha   90.00
_cell.angle_beta   90.00
_cell.angle_gamma   90.00
#
_symmetry.space_group_name_H-M   'P 1'
#
loop_
_entity.id
_entity.type
_entity.pdbx_description
1 polymer ?
#
loop_
_entity_poly.entity_id
_entity_poly.type
_entity_poly.pdbx_seq_one_letter_code
_entity_poly.pdbx_strand_id
1 'polypeptide(L)' 'MKFLRCARCLHDFEYENPLYRPLTLPMCGHTMCSLCIDTICNQTKCSQDQVSVGIIHTPIDQLPTNYSL' A
#
# COMPACT_ATOMS: atom_id res chain seq x y z
N MET A 1 10.90 7.84 17.80
CA MET A 1 10.53 6.80 16.81
C MET A 1 9.43 7.37 15.94
N LYS A 2 9.65 7.50 14.63
CA LYS A 2 8.56 7.79 13.69
C LYS A 2 7.90 6.44 13.39
N PHE A 3 6.68 6.23 13.86
CA PHE A 3 5.88 5.11 13.38
C PHE A 3 5.65 5.33 11.88
N LEU A 4 5.99 4.34 11.06
CA LEU A 4 5.72 4.41 9.64
C LEU A 4 4.22 4.23 9.43
N ARG A 5 3.62 5.27 8.86
CA ARG A 5 2.18 5.41 8.66
C ARG A 5 1.86 5.33 7.19
N CYS A 6 0.69 4.81 6.88
CA CYS A 6 0.15 4.94 5.53
C CYS A 6 -0.08 6.42 5.21
N ALA A 7 0.53 6.94 4.15
CA ALA A 7 0.38 8.35 3.75
C ALA A 7 -1.07 8.74 3.38
N ARG A 8 -1.95 7.77 3.14
CA ARG A 8 -3.35 8.00 2.78
C ARG A 8 -4.28 8.06 3.98
N CYS A 9 -4.32 7.03 4.82
CA CYS A 9 -5.20 6.99 6.00
C CYS A 9 -4.54 7.49 7.29
N LEU A 10 -3.23 7.77 7.27
CA LEU A 10 -2.42 8.18 8.42
C LEU A 10 -2.37 7.18 9.58
N HIS A 11 -2.92 5.97 9.39
CA HIS A 11 -2.85 4.88 10.35
C HIS A 11 -1.46 4.24 10.34
N ASP A 12 -1.02 3.80 11.51
CA ASP A 12 0.25 3.08 11.67
C ASP A 12 0.20 1.74 10.94
N PHE A 13 1.32 1.32 10.35
CA PHE A 13 1.37 -0.01 9.73
C PHE A 13 1.38 -1.11 10.79
N GLU A 14 0.60 -2.16 10.55
CA GLU A 14 0.49 -3.32 11.45
C GLU A 14 0.72 -4.60 10.63
N TYR A 15 1.79 -5.35 10.93
CA TYR A 15 2.13 -6.57 10.18
C TYR A 15 1.15 -7.72 10.41
N GLU A 16 0.64 -7.82 11.63
CA GLU A 16 -0.29 -8.86 12.07
C GLU A 16 -1.73 -8.59 11.62
N ASN A 17 -2.10 -7.32 11.46
CA ASN A 17 -3.42 -6.93 11.02
C ASN A 17 -3.48 -6.86 9.48
N PRO A 18 -4.24 -7.74 8.81
CA PRO A 18 -4.24 -7.83 7.36
C PRO A 18 -4.74 -6.55 6.68
N LEU A 19 -5.51 -5.68 7.36
CA LEU A 19 -6.02 -4.41 6.81
C LEU A 19 -4.99 -3.27 6.81
N TYR A 20 -4.06 -3.30 7.77
CA TYR A 20 -3.05 -2.26 7.94
C TYR A 20 -1.64 -2.74 7.57
N ARG A 21 -1.54 -3.94 6.99
CA ARG A 21 -0.28 -4.50 6.51
C ARG A 21 0.36 -3.59 5.46
N PRO A 22 1.65 -3.24 5.60
CA PRO A 22 2.36 -2.41 4.63
C PRO A 22 2.69 -3.21 3.37
N LEU A 23 2.08 -2.88 2.24
CA LEU A 23 2.34 -3.50 0.95
C LEU A 23 3.04 -2.53 0.01
N THR A 24 3.99 -3.04 -0.77
CA THR A 24 4.75 -2.26 -1.75
C THR A 24 4.06 -2.33 -3.10
N LEU A 25 3.83 -1.16 -3.69
CA LEU A 25 3.23 -1.02 -5.01
C LEU A 25 4.27 -1.33 -6.09
N PRO A 26 3.99 -2.26 -7.02
CA PRO A 26 5.00 -2.82 -7.92
C PRO A 26 5.55 -1.81 -8.93
N MET A 27 4.75 -0.81 -9.32
CA MET A 27 5.14 0.16 -10.36
C MET A 27 5.85 1.40 -9.82
N CYS A 28 5.64 1.77 -8.55
CA CYS A 28 6.19 3.00 -7.98
C CYS A 28 7.01 2.80 -6.71
N GLY A 29 7.11 1.57 -6.19
CA GLY A 29 7.90 1.24 -4.99
C GLY A 29 7.38 1.84 -3.68
N HIS A 30 6.29 2.60 -3.72
CA HIS A 30 5.69 3.21 -2.55
C HIS A 30 4.95 2.18 -1.69
N THR A 31 4.94 2.41 -0.38
CA THR A 31 4.26 1.54 0.58
C THR A 31 2.93 2.13 1.01
N MET A 32 1.87 1.31 0.95
CA MET A 32 0.52 1.66 1.40
C MET A 32 -0.09 0.48 2.16
N CYS A 33 -1.09 0.74 3.01
CA CYS A 33 -1.78 -0.37 3.67
C CYS A 33 -2.75 -1.06 2.69
N SER A 34 -2.95 -2.36 2.89
CA SER A 34 -3.87 -3.18 2.08
C SER A 34 -5.28 -2.59 1.98
N LEU A 35 -5.84 -2.05 3.08
CA LEU A 35 -7.16 -1.39 3.09
C LEU A 35 -7.19 -0.19 2.13
N CYS A 36 -6.16 0.65 2.17
CA CYS A 36 -6.07 1.80 1.28
C CYS A 36 -5.87 1.37 -0.16
N ILE A 37 -5.11 0.29 -0.39
CA ILE A 37 -4.89 -0.30 -1.70
C ILE A 37 -6.20 -0.85 -2.28
N ASP A 38 -6.99 -1.55 -1.48
CA ASP A 38 -8.30 -2.08 -1.89
C ASP A 38 -9.26 -0.96 -2.29
N THR A 39 -9.25 0.13 -1.51
CA THR A 39 -10.03 1.34 -1.81
C THR A 39 -9.60 2.01 -3.12
N ILE A 40 -8.32 1.89 -3.52
CA ILE A 40 -7.80 2.41 -4.80
C ILE A 40 -7.65 1.35 -5.88
N CYS A 41 -8.08 0.11 -5.67
CA CYS A 41 -7.94 -0.92 -6.70
C CYS A 41 -8.71 -0.51 -7.98
N ASN A 42 -9.75 0.32 -7.81
CA ASN A 42 -10.50 0.98 -8.89
C ASN A 42 -9.92 2.35 -9.34
N GLN A 43 -8.97 2.92 -8.61
CA GLN A 43 -8.29 4.18 -8.94
C GLN A 43 -6.89 3.88 -9.50
N THR A 44 -6.64 4.30 -10.73
CA THR A 44 -5.46 3.86 -11.47
C THR A 44 -4.12 4.38 -10.92
N LYS A 45 -4.07 5.31 -9.95
CA LYS A 45 -2.84 6.06 -9.60
C LYS A 45 -2.47 6.05 -8.10
N CYS A 46 -1.18 5.91 -7.82
CA CYS A 46 -0.57 6.09 -6.50
C CYS A 46 -0.71 7.56 -6.04
N SER A 47 -1.03 7.79 -4.76
CA SER A 47 -1.27 9.13 -4.22
C SER A 47 -0.02 10.00 -4.07
N GLN A 48 1.20 9.42 -4.13
CA GLN A 48 2.45 10.18 -4.04
C GLN A 48 2.94 10.64 -5.42
N ASP A 49 3.21 9.71 -6.33
CA ASP A 49 3.81 10.05 -7.63
C ASP A 49 2.79 10.19 -8.77
N GLN A 50 1.50 9.92 -8.51
CA GLN A 50 0.46 9.81 -9.54
C GLN A 50 0.75 8.76 -10.63
N VAL A 51 1.75 7.90 -10.41
CA VAL A 51 2.10 6.77 -11.27
C VAL A 51 1.04 5.70 -11.14
N SER A 52 0.77 4.99 -12.24
CA SER A 52 -0.24 3.95 -12.23
C SER A 52 0.10 2.87 -11.21
N VAL A 53 -0.83 2.52 -10.33
CA VAL A 53 -0.60 1.52 -9.27
C VAL A 53 -0.35 0.12 -9.83
N GLY A 54 -0.81 -0.15 -11.06
CA GLY A 54 -0.55 -1.41 -11.78
C GLY A 54 -1.29 -2.62 -11.24
N ILE A 55 -2.24 -2.44 -10.31
CA ILE A 55 -2.93 -3.52 -9.57
C ILE A 55 -4.10 -4.11 -10.38
N ILE A 56 -4.30 -3.65 -11.63
CA ILE A 56 -5.45 -4.00 -12.48
C ILE A 56 -5.56 -5.53 -12.72
N HIS A 57 -4.46 -6.28 -12.54
CA HIS A 57 -4.41 -7.74 -12.72
C HIS A 57 -3.71 -8.49 -11.57
N THR A 58 -3.34 -7.83 -10.48
CA THR A 58 -2.60 -8.46 -9.37
C THR A 58 -3.45 -8.41 -8.10
N PRO A 59 -3.84 -9.56 -7.53
CA PRO A 59 -4.51 -9.59 -6.24
C PRO A 59 -3.66 -8.90 -5.17
N ILE A 60 -4.29 -8.12 -4.30
CA ILE A 60 -3.61 -7.34 -3.24
C ILE A 60 -2.79 -8.26 -2.33
N ASP A 61 -3.28 -9.46 -2.06
CA ASP A 61 -2.62 -10.48 -1.24
C ASP A 61 -1.30 -11.01 -1.85
N GLN A 62 -1.05 -10.74 -3.13
CA GLN A 62 0.19 -11.11 -3.82
C GLN A 62 1.22 -9.97 -3.82
N LEU A 63 0.87 -8.79 -3.32
CA LEU A 63 1.81 -7.69 -3.22
C LEU A 63 2.84 -7.95 -2.12
N PRO A 64 4.12 -7.61 -2.35
CA PRO A 64 5.16 -7.85 -1.37
C PRO A 64 4.96 -6.93 -0.15
N THR A 65 5.02 -7.52 1.04
CA THR A 65 5.00 -6.78 2.30
C THR A 65 6.33 -6.06 2.50
N ASN A 66 6.29 -4.79 2.89
CA ASN A 66 7.51 -4.04 3.19
C ASN A 66 7.96 -4.27 4.64
N TYR A 67 8.99 -5.11 4.83
CA TYR A 67 9.60 -5.39 6.12
C TYR A 67 10.74 -4.44 6.49
N SER A 68 11.14 -3.55 5.57
CA SER A 68 12.27 -2.62 5.75
C SER A 68 11.82 -1.23 6.22
N LEU A 69 10.61 -1.14 6.79
CA LEU A 69 10.03 0.08 7.34
C LEU A 69 10.62 0.37 8.72
#